data_AF-A0A974TJK5-F1
#
_entry.id   AF-A0A974TJK5-F1
#
_cell.length_a   1.000
_cell.length_b   1.000
_cell.length_c   1.000
_cell.angle_alpha   90.00
_cell.angle_beta   90.00
_cell.angle_gamma   90.00
#
_symmetry.space_group_name_H-M   'P 1'
#
loop_
_entity.id
_entity.type
_entity.pdbx_description
1 polymer ?
#
loop_
_entity_poly.entity_id
_entity_poly.type
_entity_poly.pdbx_seq_one_letter_code
_entity_poly.pdbx_strand_id
1 'polypeptide(L)' 'MNAAIQSVERMQAFDSLPQPLRRAIAHSDFIYEPAEFAARIAKGRQPETILRGLVRFERRAAQ' A
#
# COMPACT_ATOMS: atom_id res chain seq x y z
N MET A 1 22.97 1.52 3.30
CA MET A 1 21.84 2.42 3.65
C MET A 1 21.52 2.22 5.12
N ASN A 2 21.32 3.30 5.88
CA ASN A 2 21.01 3.25 7.32
C ASN A 2 19.53 2.84 7.51
N ALA A 3 19.25 1.90 8.42
CA ALA A 3 17.90 1.38 8.66
C ALA A 3 16.88 2.48 9.05
N ALA A 4 17.34 3.54 9.75
CA ALA A 4 16.50 4.67 10.10
C ALA A 4 15.99 5.44 8.87
N ILE A 5 16.82 5.58 7.84
CA ILE A 5 16.46 6.25 6.59
C ILE A 5 15.38 5.45 5.85
N GLN A 6 15.54 4.11 5.81
CA GLN A 6 14.56 3.21 5.19
C GLN A 6 13.19 3.27 5.87
N SER A 7 13.16 3.44 7.20
CA SER A 7 11.90 3.59 7.94
C SER A 7 11.18 4.91 7.61
N VAL A 8 11.92 6.01 7.49
CA VAL A 8 11.36 7.32 7.13
C VAL A 8 10.80 7.30 5.71
N GLU A 9 11.54 6.74 4.76
CA GLU A 9 11.09 6.61 3.37
C GLU A 9 9.81 5.77 3.25
N ARG A 10 9.73 4.66 4.00
CA ARG A 10 8.53 3.81 4.03
C ARG A 10 7.32 4.55 4.61
N MET A 11 7.51 5.31 5.71
CA MET A 11 6.44 6.13 6.30
C MET A 11 5.97 7.23 5.33
N GLN A 12 6.88 7.94 4.68
CA GLN A 12 6.54 8.97 3.69
C GLN A 12 5.76 8.38 2.51
N ALA A 13 6.20 7.23 2.00
CA ALA A 13 5.50 6.53 0.94
C ALA A 13 4.08 6.12 1.39
N PHE A 14 3.94 5.58 2.61
CA PHE A 14 2.64 5.26 3.19
C PHE A 14 1.73 6.48 3.30
N ASP A 15 2.23 7.58 3.88
CA ASP A 15 1.46 8.81 4.12
C ASP A 15 1.01 9.50 2.82
N SER A 16 1.76 9.32 1.73
CA SER A 16 1.38 9.81 0.39
C SER A 16 0.18 9.09 -0.23
N LEU A 17 -0.21 7.92 0.29
CA LEU A 17 -1.29 7.14 -0.28
C LEU A 17 -2.67 7.72 0.12
N PRO A 18 -3.68 7.60 -0.77
CA PRO A 18 -5.07 7.88 -0.43
C PRO A 18 -5.50 7.13 0.83
N GLN A 19 -6.30 7.80 1.68
CA GLN A 19 -6.74 7.26 2.96
C GLN A 19 -7.36 5.85 2.87
N PRO A 20 -8.20 5.50 1.88
CA PRO A 20 -8.73 4.14 1.76
C PRO A 20 -7.64 3.06 1.60
N LEU A 21 -6.57 3.36 0.85
CA LEU A 21 -5.45 2.43 0.66
C LEU A 21 -4.62 2.31 1.94
N ARG A 22 -4.35 3.43 2.63
CA ARG A 22 -3.64 3.40 3.92
C ARG A 22 -4.38 2.53 4.94
N ARG A 23 -5.70 2.69 5.03
CA ARG A 23 -6.53 1.87 5.92
C ARG A 23 -6.47 0.40 5.55
N ALA A 24 -6.64 0.05 4.28
CA ALA A 24 -6.59 -1.34 3.85
C ALA A 24 -5.24 -1.99 4.16
N ILE A 25 -4.12 -1.32 3.86
CA ILE A 25 -2.78 -1.80 4.17
C ILE A 25 -2.58 -1.95 5.69
N ALA A 26 -3.03 -0.99 6.50
CA ALA A 26 -2.85 -1.03 7.95
C ALA A 26 -3.65 -2.15 8.66
N HIS A 27 -4.71 -2.65 8.04
CA HIS A 27 -5.54 -3.74 8.58
C HIS A 27 -5.26 -5.09 7.91
N SER A 28 -4.26 -5.15 7.03
CA SER A 28 -3.88 -6.35 6.31
C SER A 28 -3.02 -7.27 7.17
N ASP A 29 -3.27 -8.57 7.07
CA ASP A 29 -2.40 -9.61 7.64
C ASP A 29 -1.09 -9.78 6.84
N PHE A 30 -1.03 -9.23 5.62
CA PHE A 30 0.15 -9.21 4.75
C PHE A 30 0.94 -7.91 4.89
N ILE A 31 2.26 -8.04 4.79
CA ILE A 31 3.18 -6.90 4.65
C ILE A 31 3.11 -6.41 3.20
N TYR A 32 2.63 -5.18 3.01
CA TYR A 32 2.66 -4.48 1.74
C TYR A 32 3.74 -3.41 1.73
N GLU A 33 4.38 -3.19 0.58
CA GLU A 33 5.31 -2.09 0.40
C GLU A 33 4.62 -0.84 -0.16
N PRO A 34 4.44 0.23 0.64
CA PRO A 34 3.68 1.41 0.22
C PRO A 34 4.23 2.09 -1.05
N ALA A 35 5.55 2.03 -1.25
CA ALA A 35 6.20 2.58 -2.44
C ALA A 35 5.70 1.94 -3.74
N GLU A 36 5.30 0.66 -3.73
CA GLU A 36 4.73 0.02 -4.91
C GLU A 36 3.35 0.58 -5.28
N PHE A 37 2.54 0.90 -4.26
CA PHE A 37 1.23 1.50 -4.45
C PHE A 37 1.36 2.92 -4.98
N ALA A 38 2.26 3.71 -4.39
CA ALA A 38 2.58 5.06 -4.85
C ALA A 38 3.07 5.04 -6.31
N ALA A 39 3.97 4.12 -6.67
CA ALA A 39 4.46 3.96 -8.04
C ALA A 39 3.34 3.59 -9.03
N ARG A 40 2.38 2.73 -8.64
CA ARG A 40 1.23 2.39 -9.49
C ARG A 40 0.32 3.59 -9.72
N ILE A 41 0.07 4.39 -8.68
CA ILE A 41 -0.74 5.62 -8.77
C ILE A 41 -0.04 6.64 -9.67
N ALA A 42 1.27 6.85 -9.49
CA ALA A 42 2.07 7.74 -10.33
C ALA A 42 2.05 7.33 -11.82
N LYS A 43 1.90 6.03 -12.11
CA LYS A 43 1.71 5.48 -13.47
C LYS A 43 0.27 5.60 -13.99
N GLY A 44 -0.61 6.29 -13.29
CA GLY A 44 -2.00 6.55 -13.70
C GLY A 44 -3.00 5.45 -13.31
N ARG A 45 -2.63 4.48 -12.46
CA ARG A 45 -3.62 3.53 -11.93
C ARG A 45 -4.52 4.22 -10.91
N GLN A 46 -5.82 4.10 -11.12
CA GLN A 46 -6.82 4.64 -10.20
C GLN A 46 -6.75 3.95 -8.84
N PRO A 47 -6.66 4.70 -7.72
CA PRO A 47 -6.58 4.14 -6.36
C PRO A 47 -7.68 3.12 -6.05
N GLU A 48 -8.90 3.33 -6.55
CA GLU A 48 -10.05 2.44 -6.34
C GLU A 48 -9.83 1.08 -7.01
N THR A 49 -9.14 1.06 -8.15
CA THR A 49 -8.79 -0.19 -8.84
C THR A 49 -7.75 -0.98 -8.05
N ILE A 50 -6.76 -0.28 -7.49
CA ILE A 50 -5.74 -0.91 -6.65
C ILE A 50 -6.39 -1.47 -5.37
N LEU A 51 -7.25 -0.68 -4.72
CA LEU A 51 -7.98 -1.09 -3.52
C LEU A 51 -8.84 -2.33 -3.76
N ARG A 52 -9.61 -2.36 -4.87
CA ARG A 52 -10.39 -3.55 -5.25
C ARG A 52 -9.50 -4.79 -5.45
N GLY A 53 -8.31 -4.62 -6.02
CA GLY A 53 -7.35 -5.71 -6.19
C GLY A 53 -6.86 -6.26 -4.86
N LEU A 54 -6.47 -5.37 -3.94
CA LEU A 54 -6.01 -5.70 -2.59
C LEU A 54 -7.10 -6.46 -1.81
N VAL A 55 -8.31 -5.91 -1.70
CA VAL A 55 -9.42 -6.55 -0.95
C VAL A 55 -9.77 -7.93 -1.53
N ARG A 56 -9.74 -8.08 -2.86
CA ARG A 56 -9.98 -9.39 -3.51
C ARG A 56 -8.86 -10.39 -3.26
N PHE A 57 -7.63 -9.94 -3.09
CA PHE A 57 -6.51 -10.81 -2.77
C PHE A 57 -6.63 -11.31 -1.33
N GLU A 58 -6.82 -10.41 -0.38
CA GLU A 58 -6.97 -10.76 1.04
C GLU A 58 -8.13 -11.71 1.29
N ARG A 59 -9.30 -11.43 0.68
CA ARG A 59 -10.46 -12.32 0.78
C ARG A 59 -10.16 -13.74 0.27
N ARG A 60 -9.32 -13.88 -0.75
CA ARG A 60 -8.94 -15.20 -1.29
C ARG A 60 -7.89 -15.89 -0.43
N ALA A 61 -7.01 -15.13 0.20
CA ALA A 61 -5.97 -15.68 1.06
C ALA A 61 -6.50 -16.10 2.45
N ALA A 62 -7.62 -15.52 2.88
CA ALA A 62 -8.33 -15.89 4.10
C ALA A 62 -9.29 -17.09 3.95
N GLN A 63 -9.37 -17.70 2.76
CA GLN A 63 -10.14 -18.92 2.46
C GLN A 63 -9.22 -20.12 2.45
#